data_AF-A0A8T0YBB6-F1
#
_entry.id   AF-A0A8T0YBB6-F1
#
_cell.length_a   1.000
_cell.length_b   1.000
_cell.length_c   1.000
_cell.angle_alpha   90.00
_cell.angle_beta   90.00
_cell.angle_gamma   90.00
#
_symmetry.space_group_name_H-M   'P 1'
#
loop_
_entity.id
_entity.type
_entity.pdbx_description
1 polymer ?
#
loop_
_entity_poly.entity_id
_entity_poly.type
_entity_poly.pdbx_seq_one_letter_code
_entity_poly.pdbx_strand_id
1 'polypeptide(L)'
;MVKLFCAIVGVAGSAFEVDIDKGQKVGDLKKAIKDQSDGLITDPWPKLQLFLAKMANGAWLPDNDALDTLLQSKIDTSSYLHMRGSWQLSKPELFGPGVSLGKEVVHVLVVAPEQAQPQERLSLVSGSIENALNTKGIRCRVYRLAASYLGYYDPDLRAGESDKALWYDGATLRIHVLFKEGMHFDCCRIVLVDVSQMLYRAGCFAFRKRITE
;
A
#
# COMPACT_ATOMS: atom_id res chain seq x y z
N MET A 1 32.09 -14.17 -15.47
CA MET A 1 31.58 -13.93 -14.09
C MET A 1 31.96 -12.55 -13.59
N VAL A 2 30.98 -11.84 -13.02
CA VAL A 2 31.09 -10.58 -12.28
C VAL A 2 30.35 -10.70 -10.96
N LYS A 3 30.85 -9.96 -9.98
CA LYS A 3 30.28 -9.82 -8.65
C LYS A 3 29.59 -8.46 -8.57
N LEU A 4 28.28 -8.46 -8.39
CA LEU A 4 27.48 -7.24 -8.27
C LEU A 4 26.92 -7.16 -6.85
N PHE A 5 27.11 -6.01 -6.20
CA PHE A 5 26.43 -5.72 -4.94
C PHE A 5 25.03 -5.17 -5.20
N CYS A 6 24.03 -5.86 -4.67
CA CYS A 6 22.62 -5.55 -4.83
C CYS A 6 22.03 -5.18 -3.47
N ALA A 7 21.28 -4.09 -3.39
CA ALA A 7 20.57 -3.69 -2.16
C ALA A 7 19.05 -3.67 -2.39
N ILE A 8 18.29 -4.11 -1.39
CA ILE A 8 16.83 -4.16 -1.45
C ILE A 8 16.25 -2.87 -0.85
N VAL A 9 15.45 -2.15 -1.63
CA VAL A 9 14.74 -0.96 -1.16
C VAL A 9 13.66 -1.38 -0.17
N GLY A 10 13.60 -0.71 0.99
CA GLY A 10 12.68 -1.03 2.09
C GLY A 10 13.25 -2.00 3.13
N VAL A 11 14.44 -2.56 2.94
CA VAL A 11 15.11 -3.44 3.91
C VAL A 11 16.51 -2.89 4.21
N ALA A 12 16.73 -2.44 5.44
CA ALA A 12 18.03 -1.91 5.87
C ALA A 12 19.07 -3.03 5.99
N GLY A 13 20.33 -2.72 5.66
CA GLY A 13 21.47 -3.66 5.73
C GLY A 13 21.35 -4.82 4.75
N SER A 14 20.55 -4.68 3.69
CA SER A 14 20.24 -5.76 2.74
C SER A 14 21.17 -5.80 1.53
N ALA A 15 22.33 -5.16 1.60
CA ALA A 15 23.32 -5.26 0.53
C ALA A 15 23.92 -6.67 0.52
N PHE A 16 23.77 -7.39 -0.59
CA PHE A 16 24.37 -8.71 -0.78
C PHE A 16 25.04 -8.84 -2.13
N GLU A 17 26.00 -9.76 -2.19
CA GLU A 17 26.75 -10.04 -3.40
C GLU A 17 26.00 -11.03 -4.29
N VAL A 18 25.97 -10.75 -5.59
CA VAL A 18 25.35 -11.59 -6.62
C VAL A 18 26.36 -11.92 -7.71
N ASP A 19 26.60 -13.21 -7.90
CA ASP A 19 27.43 -13.73 -8.97
C ASP A 19 26.61 -13.92 -10.26
N ILE A 20 27.04 -13.31 -11.36
CA ILE A 20 26.40 -13.46 -12.69
C ILE A 20 27.43 -13.34 -13.84
N ASP A 21 27.12 -13.89 -15.01
CA ASP A 21 27.93 -13.67 -16.20
C ASP A 21 27.57 -12.37 -16.94
N LYS A 22 28.59 -11.61 -17.43
CA LYS A 22 28.39 -10.34 -18.15
C LYS A 22 27.61 -10.51 -19.45
N GLY A 23 27.66 -11.69 -20.08
CA GLY A 23 26.90 -11.99 -21.29
C GLY A 23 25.41 -12.18 -21.06
N GLN A 24 24.97 -12.28 -19.81
CA GLN A 24 23.57 -12.51 -19.45
C GLN A 24 22.73 -11.23 -19.57
N LYS A 25 21.41 -11.40 -19.51
CA LYS A 25 20.45 -10.30 -19.55
C LYS A 25 20.04 -9.89 -18.13
N VAL A 26 19.43 -8.71 -18.04
CA VAL A 26 18.80 -8.21 -16.81
C VAL A 26 17.72 -9.17 -16.30
N GLY A 27 17.02 -9.89 -17.19
CA GLY A 27 16.08 -10.94 -16.79
C GLY A 27 16.74 -12.07 -15.99
N ASP A 28 17.93 -12.50 -16.41
CA ASP A 28 18.72 -13.51 -15.69
C ASP A 28 19.26 -12.96 -14.37
N LEU A 29 19.60 -11.67 -14.34
CA LEU A 29 19.98 -10.97 -13.10
C LEU A 29 18.84 -10.97 -12.08
N LYS A 30 17.59 -10.69 -12.49
CA LYS A 30 16.43 -10.76 -11.58
C LYS A 30 16.29 -12.14 -10.95
N LYS A 31 16.51 -13.18 -11.74
CA LYS A 31 16.45 -14.56 -11.25
C LYS A 31 17.59 -14.86 -10.28
N ALA A 32 18.83 -14.51 -10.63
CA ALA A 32 20.00 -14.70 -9.79
C ALA A 32 19.90 -13.96 -8.45
N ILE A 33 19.39 -12.73 -8.44
CA ILE A 33 19.12 -11.94 -7.24
C ILE A 33 18.14 -12.69 -6.33
N LYS A 34 17.01 -13.18 -6.87
CA LYS A 34 16.04 -13.93 -6.06
C LYS A 34 16.67 -15.19 -5.48
N ASP A 35 17.36 -15.98 -6.30
CA ASP A 35 17.95 -17.25 -5.90
C ASP A 35 19.05 -17.07 -4.84
N GLN A 36 19.83 -15.98 -4.91
CA GLN A 36 20.93 -15.67 -3.97
C GLN A 36 20.50 -14.80 -2.77
N SER A 37 19.24 -14.35 -2.72
CA SER A 37 18.73 -13.49 -1.64
C SER A 37 18.39 -14.24 -0.33
N ASP A 38 18.69 -15.54 -0.24
CA ASP A 38 18.38 -16.40 0.92
C ASP A 38 16.95 -16.25 1.48
N GLY A 39 15.98 -16.05 0.58
CA GLY A 39 14.57 -15.90 0.94
C GLY A 39 14.14 -14.50 1.40
N LEU A 40 15.03 -13.50 1.41
CA LEU A 40 14.67 -12.10 1.67
C LEU A 40 13.63 -11.58 0.68
N ILE A 41 13.68 -12.05 -0.57
CA ILE A 41 12.73 -11.70 -1.61
C ILE A 41 11.69 -12.82 -1.76
N THR A 42 10.51 -12.59 -1.18
CA THR A 42 9.37 -13.52 -1.29
C THR A 42 8.68 -13.42 -2.65
N ASP A 43 8.63 -12.24 -3.25
CA ASP A 43 7.94 -11.99 -4.52
C ASP A 43 8.53 -12.77 -5.72
N PRO A 44 7.71 -13.07 -6.75
CA PRO A 44 8.18 -13.66 -7.99
C PRO A 44 9.22 -12.78 -8.68
N TRP A 45 10.36 -13.38 -9.07
CA TRP A 45 11.47 -12.68 -9.75
C TRP A 45 11.06 -11.83 -10.98
N PRO A 46 10.04 -12.19 -11.80
CA PRO A 46 9.67 -11.37 -12.95
C PRO A 46 9.10 -10.00 -12.55
N LYS A 47 8.51 -9.92 -11.34
CA LYS A 47 7.89 -8.70 -10.83
C LYS A 47 8.88 -7.73 -10.20
N LEU A 48 10.09 -8.18 -9.87
CA LEU A 48 11.13 -7.33 -9.31
C LEU A 48 11.52 -6.25 -10.31
N GLN A 49 11.68 -5.03 -9.84
CA GLN A 49 12.20 -3.91 -10.61
C GLN A 49 13.65 -3.68 -10.22
N LEU A 50 14.52 -3.54 -11.21
CA LEU A 50 15.95 -3.32 -11.00
C LEU A 50 16.29 -1.91 -11.50
N PHE A 51 17.03 -1.18 -10.68
CA PHE A 51 17.52 0.15 -11.01
C PHE A 51 19.04 0.19 -10.86
N LEU A 52 19.70 0.94 -11.73
CA LEU A 52 21.14 1.13 -11.63
C LEU A 52 21.43 2.07 -10.45
N ALA A 53 22.26 1.63 -9.51
CA ALA A 53 22.62 2.40 -8.30
C ALA A 53 23.66 3.51 -8.58
N LYS A 54 23.60 4.09 -9.78
CA LYS A 54 24.51 5.13 -10.23
C LYS A 54 23.83 6.48 -10.09
N MET A 55 24.47 7.38 -9.35
CA MET A 55 24.02 8.75 -9.16
C MET A 55 24.16 9.56 -10.46
N ALA A 56 23.45 10.69 -10.55
CA ALA A 56 23.49 11.58 -11.72
C ALA A 56 24.90 12.11 -12.05
N ASN A 57 25.78 12.21 -11.03
CA ASN A 57 27.19 12.59 -11.20
C ASN A 57 28.08 11.44 -11.74
N GLY A 58 27.50 10.26 -11.99
CA GLY A 58 28.21 9.09 -12.50
C GLY A 58 28.91 8.23 -11.43
N ALA A 59 28.82 8.60 -10.14
CA ALA A 59 29.36 7.80 -9.03
C ALA A 59 28.38 6.71 -8.59
N TRP A 60 28.90 5.62 -8.02
CA TRP A 60 28.10 4.55 -7.41
C TRP A 60 27.62 4.95 -6.01
N LEU A 61 26.48 4.40 -5.58
CA LEU A 61 25.99 4.55 -4.21
C LEU A 61 26.93 3.83 -3.24
N PRO A 62 27.47 4.51 -2.21
CA PRO A 62 28.28 3.88 -1.20
C PRO A 62 27.43 2.95 -0.32
N ASP A 63 28.00 1.83 0.09
CA ASP A 63 27.40 0.92 1.06
C ASP A 63 27.74 1.38 2.49
N ASN A 64 26.89 2.22 3.08
CA ASN A 64 27.09 2.82 4.41
C ASN A 64 25.77 3.06 5.14
N ASP A 65 25.84 3.46 6.41
CA ASP A 65 24.64 3.73 7.24
C ASP A 65 23.68 4.77 6.63
N ALA A 66 24.19 5.68 5.79
CA ALA A 66 23.36 6.65 5.08
C ALA A 66 22.53 5.99 3.97
N LEU A 67 23.06 4.96 3.30
CA LEU A 67 22.30 4.13 2.38
C LEU A 67 21.18 3.38 3.12
N ASP A 68 21.44 2.83 4.30
CA ASP A 68 20.40 2.15 5.09
C ASP A 68 19.26 3.07 5.45
N THR A 69 19.58 4.30 5.88
CA THR A 69 18.59 5.35 6.14
C THR A 69 17.80 5.69 4.87
N LEU A 70 18.50 5.78 3.73
CA LEU A 70 17.89 6.05 2.44
C LEU A 70 16.94 4.91 2.00
N LEU A 71 17.35 3.64 2.13
CA LEU A 71 16.56 2.46 1.79
C LEU A 71 15.33 2.29 2.68
N GLN A 72 15.41 2.73 3.96
CA GLN A 72 14.25 2.78 4.86
C GLN A 72 13.28 3.90 4.49
N SER A 73 13.79 5.04 3.98
CA SER A 73 12.96 6.11 3.44
C SER A 73 12.40 5.75 2.06
N LYS A 74 11.29 6.36 1.66
CA LYS A 74 10.73 6.17 0.31
C LYS A 74 11.70 6.76 -0.73
N ILE A 75 12.57 5.93 -1.30
CA ILE A 75 13.50 6.34 -2.35
C ILE A 75 12.72 6.77 -3.58
N ASP A 76 13.03 7.96 -4.10
CA ASP A 76 12.57 8.37 -5.41
C ASP A 76 13.35 7.63 -6.51
N THR A 77 12.81 6.48 -6.91
CA THR A 77 13.37 5.62 -7.96
C THR A 77 13.36 6.28 -9.34
N SER A 78 12.70 7.43 -9.52
CA SER A 78 12.64 8.15 -10.81
C SER A 78 13.99 8.72 -11.25
N SER A 79 14.87 8.99 -10.28
CA SER A 79 16.22 9.51 -10.52
C SER A 79 17.22 8.45 -11.01
N TYR A 80 16.87 7.16 -10.89
CA TYR A 80 17.73 6.04 -11.25
C TYR A 80 17.33 5.42 -12.59
N LEU A 81 18.31 4.88 -13.30
CA LEU A 81 18.06 4.22 -14.58
C LEU A 81 17.34 2.88 -14.36
N HIS A 82 16.06 2.82 -14.75
CA HIS A 82 15.28 1.59 -14.72
C HIS A 82 15.78 0.57 -15.77
N MET A 83 16.21 -0.59 -15.30
CA MET A 83 16.79 -1.65 -16.13
C MET A 83 15.68 -2.53 -16.72
N ARG A 84 15.65 -2.67 -18.06
CA ARG A 84 14.70 -3.55 -18.73
C ARG A 84 15.25 -4.97 -18.83
N GLY A 85 14.38 -5.97 -18.60
CA GLY A 85 14.75 -7.39 -18.60
C GLY A 85 15.42 -7.90 -19.89
N SER A 86 15.18 -7.24 -21.02
CA SER A 86 15.77 -7.60 -22.32
C SER A 86 17.19 -7.07 -22.54
N TRP A 87 17.69 -6.17 -21.68
CA TRP A 87 19.00 -5.56 -21.84
C TRP A 87 20.11 -6.54 -21.46
N GLN A 88 21.22 -6.50 -22.19
CA GLN A 88 22.43 -7.26 -21.84
C GLN A 88 23.22 -6.50 -20.78
N LEU A 89 23.77 -7.22 -19.80
CA LEU A 89 24.60 -6.62 -18.74
C LEU A 89 25.91 -6.06 -19.31
N SER A 90 26.42 -6.64 -20.40
CA SER A 90 27.58 -6.17 -21.17
C SER A 90 27.38 -4.80 -21.82
N LYS A 91 26.17 -4.21 -21.79
CA LYS A 91 25.91 -2.88 -22.34
C LYS A 91 26.81 -1.84 -21.64
N PRO A 92 27.48 -0.94 -22.39
CA PRO A 92 28.41 0.05 -21.82
C PRO A 92 27.75 1.01 -20.83
N GLU A 93 26.45 1.27 -20.98
CA GLU A 93 25.67 2.09 -20.04
C GLU A 93 25.43 1.41 -18.68
N LEU A 94 25.59 0.08 -18.60
CA LEU A 94 25.38 -0.72 -17.38
C LEU A 94 26.72 -1.17 -16.79
N PHE A 95 27.26 -2.29 -17.29
CA PHE A 95 28.47 -2.95 -16.78
C PHE A 95 29.45 -3.34 -17.89
N GLY A 96 29.40 -2.61 -19.01
CA GLY A 96 30.25 -2.89 -20.17
C GLY A 96 31.76 -2.77 -19.90
N PRO A 97 32.59 -3.09 -20.91
CA PRO A 97 34.04 -3.12 -20.76
C PRO A 97 34.57 -1.74 -20.33
N GLY A 98 35.37 -1.70 -19.27
CA GLY A 98 35.96 -0.48 -18.71
C GLY A 98 35.22 0.13 -17.50
N VAL A 99 34.06 -0.40 -17.10
CA VAL A 99 33.37 0.04 -15.88
C VAL A 99 34.07 -0.53 -14.64
N SER A 100 34.59 0.36 -13.79
CA SER A 100 35.09 -0.01 -12.47
C SER A 100 33.93 -0.26 -11.53
N LEU A 101 33.73 -1.53 -11.18
CA LEU A 101 32.87 -1.95 -10.07
C LEU A 101 33.66 -1.60 -8.81
N GLY A 102 33.31 -0.48 -8.18
CA GLY A 102 34.02 0.01 -7.00
C GLY A 102 34.02 -1.02 -5.86
N LYS A 103 34.86 -0.80 -4.85
CA LYS A 103 34.77 -1.55 -3.59
C LYS A 103 33.82 -0.82 -2.64
N GLU A 104 33.04 -1.55 -1.85
CA GLU A 104 32.13 -0.98 -0.83
C GLU A 104 31.04 -0.06 -1.43
N VAL A 105 30.54 -0.43 -2.61
CA VAL A 105 29.48 0.31 -3.31
C VAL A 105 28.39 -0.64 -3.78
N VAL A 106 27.17 -0.14 -3.81
CA VAL A 106 26.01 -0.82 -4.38
C VAL A 106 25.93 -0.52 -5.88
N HIS A 107 25.67 -1.56 -6.65
CA HIS A 107 25.61 -1.52 -8.11
C HIS A 107 24.16 -1.55 -8.62
N VAL A 108 23.29 -2.28 -7.92
CA VAL A 108 21.89 -2.48 -8.31
C VAL A 108 20.98 -2.25 -7.11
N LEU A 109 19.95 -1.44 -7.33
CA LEU A 109 18.82 -1.29 -6.39
C LEU A 109 17.71 -2.23 -6.83
N VAL A 110 17.26 -3.07 -5.90
CA VAL A 110 16.19 -4.04 -6.09
C VAL A 110 14.95 -3.51 -5.41
N VAL A 111 13.92 -3.23 -6.20
CA VAL A 111 12.63 -2.78 -5.71
C VAL A 111 11.67 -3.94 -5.91
N ALA A 112 11.22 -4.52 -4.81
CA ALA A 112 10.05 -5.38 -4.84
C ALA A 112 8.87 -4.53 -5.31
N PRO A 113 7.96 -5.05 -6.16
CA PRO A 113 6.72 -4.34 -6.42
C PRO A 113 6.12 -4.03 -5.06
N GLU A 114 5.71 -2.78 -4.84
CA GLU A 114 4.93 -2.42 -3.68
C GLU A 114 3.75 -3.40 -3.71
N GLN A 115 3.78 -4.45 -2.86
CA GLN A 115 2.56 -5.15 -2.49
C GLN A 115 1.68 -4.01 -2.11
N ALA A 116 0.61 -3.77 -2.88
CA ALA A 116 -0.29 -2.65 -2.66
C ALA A 116 -0.51 -2.62 -1.15
N GLN A 117 0.21 -1.73 -0.46
CA GLN A 117 0.02 -1.58 0.97
C GLN A 117 -1.45 -1.27 1.01
N PRO A 118 -2.27 -2.09 1.69
CA PRO A 118 -3.72 -2.01 1.53
C PRO A 118 -4.07 -0.55 1.69
N GLN A 119 -4.30 0.13 0.55
CA GLN A 119 -4.72 1.51 0.53
C GLN A 119 -5.96 1.41 1.34
N GLU A 120 -5.95 1.99 2.55
CA GLU A 120 -6.94 1.70 3.57
C GLU A 120 -8.30 1.72 2.89
N ARG A 121 -8.83 0.53 2.58
CA ARG A 121 -9.87 0.44 1.57
C ARG A 121 -11.11 0.77 2.34
N LEU A 122 -11.47 2.04 2.29
CA LEU A 122 -12.58 2.56 3.05
C LEU A 122 -13.84 2.17 2.28
N SER A 123 -14.57 1.19 2.79
CA SER A 123 -15.87 0.85 2.25
C SER A 123 -16.92 1.77 2.85
N LEU A 124 -17.79 2.29 2.00
CA LEU A 124 -18.91 3.11 2.42
C LEU A 124 -20.04 2.26 2.95
N VAL A 125 -20.48 2.58 4.16
CA VAL A 125 -21.70 2.03 4.74
C VAL A 125 -22.77 3.12 4.77
N SER A 126 -23.78 2.94 3.91
CA SER A 126 -24.94 3.82 3.84
C SER A 126 -26.21 3.14 4.36
N GLY A 127 -27.06 3.89 5.04
CA GLY A 127 -28.32 3.39 5.60
C GLY A 127 -29.31 4.49 5.92
N SER A 128 -30.57 4.11 6.12
CA SER A 128 -31.65 5.03 6.49
C SER A 128 -32.57 4.41 7.54
N ILE A 129 -32.94 5.18 8.55
CA ILE A 129 -33.91 4.80 9.58
C ILE A 129 -35.11 5.74 9.47
N GLU A 130 -36.22 5.24 8.98
CA GLU A 130 -37.48 6.00 8.88
C GLU A 130 -38.07 6.26 10.28
N ASN A 131 -38.82 7.36 10.42
CA ASN A 131 -39.48 7.75 11.67
C ASN A 131 -38.56 7.86 12.89
N ALA A 132 -37.26 8.11 12.67
CA ALA A 132 -36.23 8.17 13.70
C ALA A 132 -36.50 9.25 14.77
N LEU A 133 -37.19 10.33 14.41
CA LEU A 133 -37.57 11.40 15.35
C LEU A 133 -38.47 10.90 16.49
N ASN A 134 -39.24 9.84 16.27
CA ASN A 134 -40.14 9.26 17.28
C ASN A 134 -39.40 8.37 18.29
N THR A 135 -38.12 8.06 18.03
CA THR A 135 -37.32 7.18 18.88
C THR A 135 -36.25 7.98 19.61
N LYS A 136 -36.50 8.24 20.91
CA LYS A 136 -35.59 9.03 21.74
C LYS A 136 -34.18 8.44 21.75
N GLY A 137 -33.21 9.25 21.35
CA GLY A 137 -31.78 8.91 21.44
C GLY A 137 -31.25 8.02 20.32
N ILE A 138 -32.03 7.72 19.27
CA ILE A 138 -31.59 6.85 18.18
C ILE A 138 -30.31 7.34 17.49
N ARG A 139 -30.21 8.65 17.19
CA ARG A 139 -29.02 9.24 16.58
C ARG A 139 -27.76 9.05 17.44
N CYS A 140 -27.88 9.20 18.75
CA CYS A 140 -26.75 9.02 19.67
C CYS A 140 -26.30 7.55 19.73
N ARG A 141 -27.24 6.60 19.71
CA ARG A 141 -26.92 5.17 19.67
C ARG A 141 -26.17 4.79 18.40
N VAL A 142 -26.67 5.23 17.24
CA VAL A 142 -26.02 4.99 15.94
C VAL A 142 -24.62 5.62 15.90
N TYR A 143 -24.47 6.84 16.41
CA TYR A 143 -23.17 7.50 16.48
C TYR A 143 -22.16 6.75 17.35
N ARG A 144 -22.58 6.31 18.56
CA ARG A 144 -21.70 5.51 19.44
C ARG A 144 -21.28 4.20 18.79
N LEU A 145 -22.18 3.55 18.05
CA LEU A 145 -21.85 2.32 17.34
C LEU A 145 -20.82 2.60 16.24
N ALA A 146 -21.04 3.61 15.39
CA ALA A 146 -20.09 4.00 14.36
C ALA A 146 -18.70 4.33 14.95
N ALA A 147 -18.66 5.10 16.05
CA ALA A 147 -17.43 5.43 16.75
C ALA A 147 -16.73 4.19 17.36
N SER A 148 -17.49 3.24 17.91
CA SER A 148 -16.93 1.99 18.48
C SER A 148 -16.26 1.11 17.44
N TYR A 149 -16.66 1.24 16.17
CA TYR A 149 -16.06 0.54 15.03
C TYR A 149 -15.09 1.40 14.23
N LEU A 150 -14.63 2.52 14.79
CA LEU A 150 -13.66 3.42 14.15
C LEU A 150 -14.14 3.90 12.78
N GLY A 151 -15.41 4.28 12.67
CA GLY A 151 -15.98 4.87 11.45
C GLY A 151 -15.40 6.25 11.16
N TYR A 152 -15.08 6.49 9.89
CA TYR A 152 -14.53 7.73 9.35
C TYR A 152 -15.62 8.55 8.65
N TYR A 153 -15.45 9.87 8.66
CA TYR A 153 -16.28 10.77 7.88
C TYR A 153 -15.94 10.66 6.40
N ASP A 154 -16.96 10.73 5.56
CA ASP A 154 -16.78 10.87 4.13
C ASP A 154 -16.41 12.33 3.79
N PRO A 155 -15.20 12.61 3.27
CA PRO A 155 -14.79 13.96 2.90
C PRO A 155 -15.65 14.56 1.78
N ASP A 156 -16.30 13.73 0.95
CA ASP A 156 -17.15 14.19 -0.15
C ASP A 156 -18.50 14.73 0.34
N LEU A 157 -18.91 14.39 1.56
CA LEU A 157 -20.13 14.90 2.20
C LEU A 157 -19.89 16.11 3.13
N ARG A 158 -18.78 16.82 2.94
CA ARG A 158 -18.52 18.08 3.64
C ARG A 158 -19.52 19.14 3.24
N ALA A 159 -20.28 19.64 4.22
CA ALA A 159 -21.17 20.78 4.04
C ALA A 159 -20.77 21.87 5.04
N GLY A 160 -20.05 22.88 4.54
CA GLY A 160 -19.45 23.91 5.39
C GLY A 160 -18.34 23.34 6.28
N GLU A 161 -18.29 23.77 7.55
CA GLU A 161 -17.33 23.27 8.56
C GLU A 161 -17.78 21.97 9.25
N SER A 162 -18.86 21.34 8.76
CA SER A 162 -19.43 20.14 9.41
C SER A 162 -19.37 18.91 8.50
N ASP A 163 -18.67 17.88 8.98
CA ASP A 163 -18.66 16.56 8.37
C ASP A 163 -20.00 15.85 8.64
N LYS A 164 -20.73 15.44 7.59
CA LYS A 164 -22.06 14.84 7.70
C LYS A 164 -22.01 13.30 7.66
N ALA A 165 -21.71 12.68 8.80
CA ALA A 165 -21.85 11.23 8.95
C ALA A 165 -23.31 10.78 9.21
N LEU A 166 -24.08 11.61 9.92
CA LEU A 166 -25.46 11.33 10.33
C LEU A 166 -26.28 12.61 10.18
N TRP A 167 -27.35 12.57 9.38
CA TRP A 167 -28.23 13.74 9.22
C TRP A 167 -29.68 13.31 9.05
N TYR A 168 -30.61 14.23 9.36
CA TYR A 168 -32.02 14.02 9.14
C TYR A 168 -32.43 14.54 7.76
N ASP A 169 -33.27 13.77 7.09
CA ASP A 169 -34.00 14.13 5.89
C ASP A 169 -35.49 13.90 6.18
N GLY A 170 -36.19 14.97 6.57
CA GLY A 170 -37.51 14.88 7.17
C GLY A 170 -37.51 14.07 8.47
N ALA A 171 -38.37 13.05 8.55
CA ALA A 171 -38.43 12.14 9.70
C ALA A 171 -37.42 10.98 9.64
N THR A 172 -36.62 10.90 8.58
CA THR A 172 -35.70 9.80 8.30
C THR A 172 -34.27 10.19 8.69
N LEU A 173 -33.60 9.37 9.49
CA LEU A 173 -32.18 9.52 9.79
C LEU A 173 -31.35 8.80 8.73
N ARG A 174 -30.50 9.53 8.02
CA ARG A 174 -29.53 8.98 7.05
C ARG A 174 -28.18 8.76 7.71
N ILE A 175 -27.51 7.69 7.29
CA ILE A 175 -26.22 7.22 7.77
C ILE A 175 -25.27 7.13 6.58
N HIS A 176 -24.08 7.72 6.70
CA HIS A 176 -23.03 7.66 5.70
C HIS A 176 -21.68 7.67 6.39
N VAL A 177 -21.09 6.50 6.59
CA VAL A 177 -19.84 6.34 7.35
C VAL A 177 -18.91 5.41 6.60
N LEU A 178 -17.65 5.81 6.49
CA LEU A 178 -16.59 5.03 5.87
C LEU A 178 -15.95 4.11 6.92
N PHE A 179 -15.68 2.85 6.56
CA PHE A 179 -14.97 1.91 7.44
C PHE A 179 -13.83 1.25 6.70
N LYS A 180 -12.72 1.03 7.39
CA LYS A 180 -11.59 0.27 6.84
C LYS A 180 -12.00 -1.19 6.63
N GLU A 181 -11.76 -1.71 5.43
CA GLU A 181 -11.97 -3.13 5.10
C GLU A 181 -11.23 -4.04 6.09
N GLY A 182 -11.95 -5.04 6.63
CA GLY A 182 -11.46 -5.96 7.66
C GLY A 182 -12.51 -6.28 8.73
N MET A 183 -12.09 -6.75 9.91
CA MET A 183 -12.99 -7.12 11.02
C MET A 183 -14.00 -6.01 11.38
N HIS A 184 -13.60 -4.74 11.31
CA HIS A 184 -14.48 -3.62 11.63
C HIS A 184 -15.61 -3.42 10.61
N PHE A 185 -15.34 -3.64 9.32
CA PHE A 185 -16.35 -3.58 8.27
C PHE A 185 -17.38 -4.72 8.43
N ASP A 186 -16.92 -5.95 8.67
CA ASP A 186 -17.82 -7.09 8.89
C ASP A 186 -18.63 -6.96 10.18
N CYS A 187 -18.01 -6.53 11.28
CA CYS A 187 -18.71 -6.28 12.53
C CYS A 187 -19.71 -5.12 12.39
N CYS A 188 -19.37 -4.01 11.71
CA CYS A 188 -20.32 -2.92 11.49
C CYS A 188 -21.48 -3.37 10.58
N ARG A 189 -21.20 -4.19 9.56
CA ARG A 189 -22.22 -4.81 8.72
C ARG A 189 -23.19 -5.67 9.52
N ILE A 190 -22.69 -6.47 10.47
CA ILE A 190 -23.49 -7.27 11.40
C ILE A 190 -24.25 -6.38 12.39
N VAL A 191 -23.60 -5.38 12.97
CA VAL A 191 -24.22 -4.49 13.96
C VAL A 191 -25.29 -3.58 13.36
N LEU A 192 -25.14 -3.10 12.13
CA LEU A 192 -26.24 -2.37 11.47
C LEU A 192 -27.40 -3.28 11.10
N VAL A 193 -27.13 -4.57 10.82
CA VAL A 193 -28.18 -5.59 10.70
C VAL A 193 -28.84 -5.84 12.06
N ASP A 194 -28.08 -5.90 13.16
CA ASP A 194 -28.62 -6.04 14.51
C ASP A 194 -29.38 -4.80 14.98
N VAL A 195 -28.93 -3.60 14.66
CA VAL A 195 -29.67 -2.35 14.91
C VAL A 195 -30.96 -2.33 14.09
N SER A 196 -30.91 -2.79 12.84
CA SER A 196 -32.11 -2.99 12.03
C SER A 196 -33.06 -4.02 12.65
N GLN A 197 -32.57 -5.14 13.19
CA GLN A 197 -33.39 -6.13 13.92
C GLN A 197 -33.90 -5.60 15.27
N MET A 198 -33.11 -4.80 15.97
CA MET A 198 -33.48 -4.17 17.25
C MET A 198 -34.56 -3.11 17.04
N LEU A 199 -34.50 -2.36 15.93
CA LEU A 199 -35.53 -1.42 15.49
C LEU A 199 -36.78 -2.13 14.96
N TYR A 200 -36.61 -3.28 14.30
CA TYR A 200 -37.72 -4.15 13.89
C TYR A 200 -38.51 -4.68 15.11
N ARG A 201 -37.81 -5.10 16.17
CA ARG A 201 -38.42 -5.49 17.45
C ARG A 201 -39.05 -4.32 18.21
N ALA A 202 -38.64 -3.08 17.93
CA ALA A 202 -39.18 -1.85 18.53
C ALA A 202 -40.32 -1.21 17.71
N GLY A 203 -40.76 -1.83 16.60
CA GLY A 203 -41.90 -1.36 15.80
C GLY A 203 -41.58 -0.25 14.77
N CYS A 204 -40.30 0.04 14.50
CA CYS A 204 -39.91 0.99 13.46
C CYS A 204 -39.67 0.25 12.14
N PHE A 205 -40.60 0.41 11.19
CA PHE A 205 -40.54 -0.20 9.87
C PHE A 205 -39.55 0.50 8.92
N ALA A 206 -38.93 -0.33 8.07
CA ALA A 206 -38.15 -0.01 6.87
C ALA A 206 -36.73 0.59 7.06
N PHE A 207 -35.75 -0.31 7.21
CA PHE A 207 -34.34 -0.01 6.89
C PHE A 207 -34.08 -0.44 5.44
N ARG A 208 -33.70 0.50 4.56
CA ARG A 208 -33.34 0.19 3.16
C ARG A 208 -31.83 0.31 3.00
N LYS A 209 -31.16 -0.83 2.85
CA LYS A 209 -29.71 -0.91 2.66
C LYS A 209 -29.35 -0.68 1.20
N ARG A 210 -28.37 0.20 0.92
CA ARG A 210 -27.66 0.23 -0.37
C ARG A 210 -26.16 0.17 -0.06
N ILE A 211 -25.52 -0.91 -0.47
CA ILE A 211 -24.06 -1.04 -0.40
C ILE A 211 -23.57 -0.73 -1.81
N THR A 212 -22.69 0.25 -1.93
CA THR A 212 -21.89 0.48 -3.13
C THR A 212 -20.47 0.11 -2.77
N GLU A 213 -19.95 -0.91 -3.49
CA GLU A 213 -18.54 -1.34 -3.45
C GLU A 213 -17.64 -0.35 -4.19
#